data_AF-D7GWC6-F1
#
_entry.id   AF-D7GWC6-F1
#
_cell.length_a   1.000
_cell.length_b   1.000
_cell.length_c   1.000
_cell.angle_alpha   90.00
_cell.angle_beta   90.00
_cell.angle_gamma   90.00
#
_symmetry.space_group_name_H-M   'P 1'
#
loop_
_entity.id
_entity.type
_entity.pdbx_description
1 polymer ?
#
loop_
_entity_poly.entity_id
_entity_poly.type
_entity_poly.pdbx_seq_one_letter_code
_entity_poly.pdbx_strand_id
1 'polypeptide(L)'
;MGKNNRLINSVKLLAKKNQVDNLNKAADRITPQIYAAMAIALHRTYGFGYERINRAFLESQKIWQAYDGDVDGMVKQCEEETGVTVEFREGSMDQW
;
A
#
# COMPACT_ATOMS: atom_id res chain seq x y z
N MET A 1 -19.54 -32.90 16.65
CA MET A 1 -18.75 -32.42 15.49
C MET A 1 -18.51 -30.89 15.45
N GLY A 2 -19.01 -30.06 16.40
CA GLY A 2 -18.90 -28.59 16.30
C GLY A 2 -17.59 -27.91 16.78
N LYS A 3 -16.74 -28.60 17.54
CA LYS A 3 -15.49 -28.02 18.09
C LYS A 3 -14.40 -27.83 17.02
N ASN A 4 -14.32 -28.75 16.06
CA ASN A 4 -13.32 -28.71 14.98
C ASN A 4 -13.51 -27.52 14.03
N ASN A 5 -14.77 -27.16 13.75
CA ASN A 5 -15.09 -26.03 12.86
C ASN A 5 -14.72 -24.67 13.46
N ARG A 6 -14.79 -24.54 14.80
CA ARG A 6 -14.42 -23.30 15.50
C ARG A 6 -12.91 -23.07 15.49
N LEU A 7 -12.12 -24.12 15.70
CA LEU A 7 -10.66 -24.06 15.66
C LEU A 7 -10.15 -23.70 14.26
N ILE A 8 -10.71 -24.32 13.21
CA ILE A 8 -10.34 -24.01 11.82
C ILE A 8 -10.66 -22.55 11.47
N ASN A 9 -11.83 -22.04 11.87
CA ASN A 9 -12.20 -20.65 11.60
C ASN A 9 -11.31 -19.64 12.35
N SER A 10 -10.91 -19.96 13.58
CA SER A 10 -10.03 -19.09 14.38
C SER A 10 -8.60 -19.08 13.82
N VAL A 11 -8.08 -20.21 13.33
CA VAL A 11 -6.78 -20.27 12.64
C VAL A 11 -6.81 -19.45 11.34
N LYS A 12 -7.88 -19.57 10.53
CA LYS A 12 -8.04 -18.76 9.31
C LYS A 12 -8.08 -17.26 9.59
N LEU A 13 -8.79 -16.86 10.65
CA LEU A 13 -8.85 -15.46 11.10
C LEU A 13 -7.48 -14.94 11.53
N LEU A 14 -6.71 -15.73 12.28
CA LEU A 14 -5.35 -15.37 12.70
C LEU A 14 -4.39 -15.27 11.52
N ALA A 15 -4.47 -16.18 10.55
CA ALA A 15 -3.66 -16.13 9.34
C ALA A 15 -3.97 -14.87 8.51
N LYS A 16 -5.27 -14.55 8.32
CA LYS A 16 -5.70 -13.33 7.64
C LYS A 16 -5.22 -12.07 8.36
N LYS A 17 -5.32 -12.04 9.69
CA LYS A 17 -4.83 -10.91 10.51
C LYS A 17 -3.32 -10.74 10.39
N ASN A 18 -2.55 -11.82 10.52
CA ASN A 18 -1.08 -11.77 10.38
C ASN A 18 -0.66 -11.32 8.97
N GLN A 19 -1.39 -11.72 7.93
CA GLN A 19 -1.15 -11.28 6.56
C GLN A 19 -1.36 -9.77 6.41
N VAL A 20 -2.47 -9.24 6.93
CA VAL A 20 -2.76 -7.78 6.94
C VAL A 20 -1.70 -7.01 7.73
N ASP A 21 -1.31 -7.50 8.92
CA ASP A 21 -0.31 -6.84 9.75
C ASP A 21 1.08 -6.81 9.09
N ASN A 22 1.46 -7.89 8.39
CA ASN A 22 2.72 -7.93 7.65
C ASN A 22 2.70 -7.01 6.42
N LEU A 23 1.57 -6.93 5.72
CA LEU A 23 1.38 -6.04 4.57
C LEU A 23 1.47 -4.57 4.99
N ASN A 24 0.83 -4.21 6.10
CA ASN A 24 0.90 -2.86 6.68
C ASN A 24 2.34 -2.49 7.07
N LYS A 25 3.07 -3.38 7.75
CA LYS A 25 4.48 -3.13 8.11
C LYS A 25 5.40 -3.00 6.90
N ALA A 26 5.14 -3.76 5.83
CA ALA A 26 5.87 -3.63 4.58
C ALA A 26 5.56 -2.29 3.90
N ALA A 27 4.28 -1.91 3.83
CA ALA A 27 3.82 -0.63 3.31
C ALA A 27 4.48 0.55 4.04
N ASP A 28 4.56 0.52 5.37
CA ASP A 28 5.20 1.56 6.18
C ASP A 28 6.69 1.74 5.86
N ARG A 29 7.41 0.66 5.48
CA ARG A 29 8.83 0.72 5.13
C ARG A 29 9.08 1.24 3.71
N ILE A 30 8.22 0.86 2.76
CA ILE A 30 8.40 1.23 1.34
C ILE A 30 7.89 2.65 1.05
N THR A 31 6.91 3.13 1.80
CA THR A 31 6.24 4.42 1.56
C THR A 31 7.24 5.60 1.55
N PRO A 32 8.16 5.76 2.53
CA PRO A 32 9.16 6.82 2.49
C PRO A 32 10.11 6.74 1.29
N GLN A 33 10.45 5.52 0.85
CA GLN A 33 11.36 5.30 -0.27
C GLN A 33 10.69 5.69 -1.60
N ILE A 34 9.42 5.36 -1.76
CA ILE A 34 8.60 5.75 -2.93
C ILE A 34 8.48 7.27 -2.97
N TYR A 35 8.14 7.93 -1.86
CA TYR A 35 8.07 9.39 -1.81
C TYR A 35 9.41 10.06 -2.11
N ALA A 36 10.53 9.52 -1.61
CA ALA A 36 11.86 10.03 -1.93
C ALA A 36 12.17 9.89 -3.43
N ALA A 37 11.88 8.74 -4.03
CA ALA A 37 12.09 8.51 -5.46
C ALA A 37 11.24 9.47 -6.32
N MET A 38 9.96 9.66 -5.98
CA MET A 38 9.07 10.60 -6.66
C MET A 38 9.57 12.05 -6.52
N ALA A 39 9.99 12.46 -5.32
CA ALA A 39 10.52 13.80 -5.08
C ALA A 39 11.76 14.08 -5.94
N ILE A 40 12.69 13.12 -6.02
CA ILE A 40 13.88 13.23 -6.87
C ILE A 40 13.49 13.34 -8.34
N ALA A 41 12.57 12.50 -8.82
CA ALA A 41 12.11 12.53 -10.21
C ALA A 41 11.43 13.87 -10.56
N LEU A 42 10.51 14.34 -9.72
CA LEU A 42 9.82 15.61 -9.91
C LEU A 42 10.77 16.81 -9.90
N HIS A 43 11.77 16.79 -9.02
CA HIS A 43 12.80 17.82 -8.99
C HIS A 43 13.65 17.80 -10.26
N ARG A 44 14.16 16.64 -10.67
CA ARG A 44 15.07 16.52 -11.82
C ARG A 44 14.40 16.78 -13.16
N THR A 45 13.15 16.34 -13.32
CA THR A 45 12.44 16.45 -14.61
C THR A 45 11.77 17.81 -14.77
N TYR A 46 11.20 18.37 -13.70
CA TYR A 46 10.35 19.56 -13.78
C TYR A 46 10.84 20.74 -12.93
N GLY A 47 11.96 20.59 -12.21
CA GLY A 47 12.52 21.65 -11.36
C GLY A 47 11.66 21.94 -10.12
N PHE A 48 10.82 21.00 -9.68
CA PHE A 48 9.95 21.27 -8.54
C PHE A 48 10.77 21.49 -7.26
N GLY A 49 10.49 22.59 -6.57
CA GLY A 49 11.00 22.86 -5.22
C GLY A 49 10.17 22.16 -4.14
N TYR A 50 10.67 22.22 -2.90
CA TYR A 50 10.07 21.60 -1.71
C TYR A 50 8.55 21.83 -1.61
N GLU A 51 8.10 23.08 -1.69
CA GLU A 51 6.68 23.42 -1.52
C GLU A 51 5.77 22.74 -2.54
N ARG A 52 6.20 22.65 -3.80
CA ARG A 52 5.38 22.05 -4.86
C ARG A 52 5.33 20.53 -4.73
N ILE A 53 6.45 19.91 -4.34
CA ILE A 53 6.52 18.48 -4.05
C ILE A 53 5.63 18.14 -2.85
N ASN A 54 5.75 18.91 -1.76
CA ASN A 54 4.97 18.69 -0.55
C ASN A 54 3.46 18.82 -0.80
N ARG A 55 3.04 19.82 -1.61
CA ARG A 55 1.63 19.93 -2.02
C ARG A 55 1.13 18.71 -2.80
N ALA A 56 1.95 18.16 -3.70
CA ALA A 56 1.57 16.96 -4.46
C ALA A 56 1.41 15.73 -3.53
N PHE A 57 2.29 15.57 -2.55
CA PHE A 57 2.20 14.48 -1.57
C PHE A 57 1.03 14.64 -0.60
N LEU A 58 0.74 15.86 -0.14
CA LEU A 58 -0.45 16.10 0.67
C LEU A 58 -1.72 15.75 -0.09
N GLU A 59 -1.77 16.04 -1.39
CA GLU A 59 -2.95 15.72 -2.20
C GLU A 59 -3.09 14.23 -2.46
N SER A 60 -2.00 13.50 -2.71
CA SER A 60 -2.06 12.04 -2.81
C SER A 60 -2.51 11.38 -1.50
N GLN A 61 -2.12 11.93 -0.35
CA GLN A 61 -2.60 11.46 0.96
C GLN A 61 -4.09 11.74 1.18
N LYS A 62 -4.62 12.88 0.74
CA LYS A 62 -6.07 13.14 0.83
C LYS A 62 -6.88 12.20 -0.04
N ILE A 63 -6.40 11.95 -1.27
CA ILE A 63 -7.01 10.96 -2.16
C ILE A 63 -6.99 9.60 -1.46
N TRP A 64 -5.85 9.18 -0.89
CA TRP A 64 -5.75 7.95 -0.11
C TRP A 64 -6.75 7.87 1.05
N GLN A 65 -6.87 8.94 1.84
CA GLN A 65 -7.81 9.01 2.96
C GLN A 65 -9.27 8.93 2.53
N ALA A 66 -9.60 9.40 1.32
CA ALA A 66 -10.96 9.31 0.79
C ALA A 66 -11.44 7.87 0.54
N TYR A 67 -10.51 6.91 0.40
CA TYR A 67 -10.84 5.50 0.25
C TYR A 67 -11.06 4.77 1.59
N ASP A 68 -10.84 5.40 2.74
CA ASP A 68 -11.08 4.83 4.09
C ASP A 68 -10.52 3.40 4.30
N GLY A 69 -9.36 3.11 3.69
CA GLY A 69 -8.74 1.78 3.76
C GLY A 69 -9.25 0.74 2.74
N ASP A 70 -10.10 1.13 1.79
CA ASP A 70 -10.47 0.32 0.61
C ASP A 70 -9.31 0.30 -0.41
N VAL A 71 -8.34 -0.58 -0.14
CA VAL A 71 -7.16 -0.77 -0.99
C VAL A 71 -7.54 -1.28 -2.38
N ASP A 72 -8.55 -2.14 -2.49
CA ASP A 72 -8.96 -2.74 -3.77
C ASP A 72 -9.61 -1.68 -4.68
N GLY A 73 -10.52 -0.87 -4.13
CA GLY A 73 -11.13 0.25 -4.84
C GLY A 73 -10.10 1.27 -5.32
N MET A 74 -9.08 1.53 -4.50
CA MET A 74 -7.99 2.43 -4.86
C MET A 74 -7.09 1.87 -5.97
N VAL A 75 -6.66 0.60 -5.87
CA VAL A 75 -5.81 -0.04 -6.90
C VAL A 75 -6.52 -0.02 -8.25
N LYS A 76 -7.83 -0.32 -8.25
CA LYS A 76 -8.66 -0.24 -9.45
C LYS A 76 -8.70 1.18 -10.03
N GLN A 77 -8.92 2.21 -9.20
CA GLN A 77 -8.92 3.59 -9.69
C GLN A 77 -7.54 3.98 -10.26
N CYS A 78 -6.44 3.60 -9.58
CA CYS A 78 -5.10 3.89 -10.08
C CYS A 78 -4.86 3.27 -11.46
N GLU A 79 -5.29 2.03 -11.67
CA GLU A 79 -5.19 1.37 -12.96
C GLU A 79 -6.04 2.08 -14.02
N GLU A 80 -7.28 2.47 -13.69
CA GLU A 80 -8.19 3.20 -14.60
C GLU A 80 -7.64 4.57 -15.01
N GLU A 81 -7.03 5.32 -14.09
CA GLU A 81 -6.56 6.69 -14.36
C GLU A 81 -5.17 6.73 -15.01
N THR A 82 -4.30 5.78 -14.69
CA THR A 82 -2.89 5.83 -15.09
C THR A 82 -2.50 4.76 -16.10
N GLY A 83 -3.33 3.72 -16.27
CA GLY A 83 -2.98 2.51 -17.02
C GLY A 83 -1.90 1.66 -16.35
N VAL A 84 -1.54 1.95 -15.10
CA VAL A 84 -0.53 1.20 -14.34
C VAL A 84 -1.22 0.17 -13.45
N THR A 85 -1.00 -1.11 -13.76
CA THR A 85 -1.44 -2.22 -12.93
C THR A 85 -0.49 -2.39 -11.74
N VAL A 86 -1.04 -2.37 -10.52
CA VAL A 86 -0.29 -2.64 -9.29
C VAL A 86 -0.37 -4.12 -8.97
N GLU A 87 0.74 -4.83 -9.12
CA GLU A 87 0.85 -6.24 -8.74
C GLU A 87 1.44 -6.37 -7.33
N PHE A 88 0.65 -6.90 -6.39
CA PHE A 88 1.19 -7.33 -5.10
C PHE A 88 1.86 -8.70 -5.30
N ARG A 89 3.20 -8.72 -5.30
CA ARG A 89 3.91 -10.00 -5.19
C ARG A 89 3.64 -10.62 -3.83
N GLU A 90 2.91 -11.72 -3.81
CA GLU A 90 3.02 -12.66 -2.69
C GLU A 90 4.39 -13.35 -2.78
N GLY A 91 5.26 -13.12 -1.78
CA GLY A 91 6.35 -14.05 -1.47
C GLY A 91 7.74 -13.45 -1.21
N SER A 92 8.19 -13.53 0.05
CA SER A 92 9.55 -13.94 0.47
C SER A 92 9.65 -13.82 2.00
N MET A 93 8.98 -14.73 2.73
CA MET A 93 9.18 -14.89 4.18
C MET A 93 10.26 -15.94 4.49
N ASP A 94 11.01 -16.38 3.48
CA ASP A 94 12.23 -17.17 3.63
C ASP A 94 13.39 -16.38 3.02
N GLN A 95 14.45 -16.20 3.80
CA GLN A 95 15.66 -15.39 3.56
C GLN A 95 15.52 -13.92 3.99
N TRP A 96 15.69 -13.66 5.29
CA TRP A 96 16.82 -12.95 5.93
C TRP A 96 16.59 -12.91 7.45
#